data_AF-A0A1L9QKG3-F1
#
_entry.id   AF-A0A1L9QKG3-F1
#
_cell.length_a   1.000
_cell.length_b   1.000
_cell.length_c   1.000
_cell.angle_alpha   90.00
_cell.angle_beta   90.00
_cell.angle_gamma   90.00
#
_symmetry.space_group_name_H-M   'P 1'
#
loop_
_entity.id
_entity.type
_entity.pdbx_description
1 polymer ?
#
loop_
_entity_poly.entity_id
_entity_poly.type
_entity_poly.pdbx_seq_one_letter_code
_entity_poly.pdbx_strand_id
1 'polypeptide(L)'
;MRPESTVEYNHNLSTREEALNSPISSPVAQAPTMRSVTIEEIKGTVWFNDRPARIGDQLLTSEDQIVTGKNSTARLRIDSQVGVVELAPQTTFQVETLEGGNPPITGFYIPLGRARFSIAAWVSNPDRLLGQNLEQITGLKSLDIPLNIAQSTATENAPVRVRTPAGVAGVRGTSFGVNVGPDGKTGISTIDGIVGVFSQGQEVLVNPGFYAVINPGEPPTVEEITPALSTLRIRSISPAGNGAVIVAQADPMDLVYVNNRAVPTDAEGKFRIRVHSGDRVRIVLRGPSVRERRYLLNVDIRD
;
A
#
# COMPACT_ATOMS: atom_id res chain seq x y z
N MET A 1 -34.48 -40.19 -88.84
CA MET A 1 -35.36 -41.15 -88.16
C MET A 1 -34.68 -41.58 -86.86
N ARG A 2 -35.38 -41.35 -85.73
CA ARG A 2 -35.10 -41.75 -84.33
C ARG A 2 -35.16 -43.29 -84.13
N PRO A 3 -34.88 -43.91 -82.94
CA PRO A 3 -34.80 -43.38 -81.54
C PRO A 3 -33.50 -43.72 -80.76
N GLU A 4 -33.07 -42.99 -79.72
CA GLU A 4 -33.55 -42.81 -78.32
C GLU A 4 -33.51 -44.11 -77.47
N SER A 5 -32.66 -44.21 -76.44
CA SER A 5 -32.91 -43.87 -75.01
C SER A 5 -31.59 -44.13 -74.22
N THR A 6 -31.20 -43.52 -73.09
CA THR A 6 -31.89 -42.98 -71.91
C THR A 6 -31.01 -41.93 -71.20
N VAL A 7 -31.69 -41.02 -70.50
CA VAL A 7 -31.25 -39.86 -69.72
C VAL A 7 -30.80 -40.25 -68.30
N GLU A 8 -29.80 -39.57 -67.73
CA GLU A 8 -29.83 -39.23 -66.31
C GLU A 8 -29.30 -37.80 -66.06
N TYR A 9 -30.06 -37.08 -65.26
CA TYR A 9 -30.02 -35.65 -64.96
C TYR A 9 -29.06 -35.40 -63.79
N ASN A 10 -28.28 -34.31 -63.82
CA ASN A 10 -27.99 -33.57 -62.57
C ASN A 10 -27.71 -32.09 -62.86
N HIS A 11 -28.64 -31.27 -62.36
CA HIS A 11 -28.51 -29.83 -62.16
C HIS A 11 -27.53 -29.54 -61.03
N ASN A 12 -26.62 -28.57 -61.20
CA ASN A 12 -26.84 -27.24 -60.63
C ASN A 12 -25.72 -26.27 -61.00
N LEU A 13 -26.14 -25.14 -61.57
CA LEU A 13 -25.41 -23.91 -61.69
C LEU A 13 -25.38 -23.20 -60.34
N SER A 14 -24.29 -22.45 -60.09
CA SER A 14 -24.34 -21.01 -59.82
C SER A 14 -23.46 -20.55 -58.65
N THR A 15 -22.73 -19.47 -58.98
CA THR A 15 -22.31 -18.33 -58.16
C THR A 15 -21.12 -18.43 -57.21
N ARG A 16 -20.07 -17.72 -57.66
CA ARG A 16 -19.14 -16.90 -56.86
C ARG A 16 -19.85 -16.22 -55.68
N GLU A 17 -19.36 -16.48 -54.47
CA GLU A 17 -19.41 -15.56 -53.33
C GLU A 17 -18.26 -15.89 -52.37
N GLU A 18 -17.59 -14.83 -51.91
CA GLU A 18 -16.81 -14.75 -50.66
C GLU A 18 -15.45 -15.47 -50.55
N ALA A 19 -14.43 -14.73 -51.01
CA ALA A 19 -13.15 -14.72 -50.32
C ALA A 19 -13.33 -14.07 -48.93
N LEU A 20 -13.31 -14.87 -47.86
CA LEU A 20 -13.04 -14.45 -46.47
C LEU A 20 -13.11 -15.67 -45.54
N ASN A 21 -12.02 -16.43 -45.43
CA ASN A 21 -11.69 -17.19 -44.21
C ASN A 21 -10.32 -17.85 -44.35
N SER A 22 -9.27 -17.06 -44.09
CA SER A 22 -8.06 -17.61 -43.49
C SER A 22 -8.07 -17.13 -42.05
N PRO A 23 -8.06 -18.00 -41.03
CA PRO A 23 -7.94 -17.55 -39.65
C PRO A 23 -6.59 -16.86 -39.52
N ILE A 24 -6.62 -15.54 -39.32
CA ILE A 24 -5.47 -14.77 -38.85
C ILE A 24 -5.22 -15.26 -37.42
N SER A 25 -4.36 -16.25 -37.27
CA SER A 25 -3.72 -16.53 -35.99
C SER A 25 -2.75 -15.38 -35.71
N SER A 26 -3.27 -14.31 -35.11
CA SER A 26 -2.45 -13.34 -34.41
C SER A 26 -1.99 -14.01 -33.11
N PRO A 27 -0.70 -14.35 -32.93
CA PRO A 27 -0.19 -14.50 -31.59
C PRO A 27 -0.17 -13.09 -31.00
N VAL A 28 -1.21 -12.69 -30.28
CA VAL A 28 -1.06 -11.62 -29.29
C VAL A 28 -0.27 -12.25 -28.14
N ALA A 29 1.02 -12.47 -28.38
CA ALA A 29 1.98 -12.52 -27.30
C ALA A 29 1.94 -11.11 -26.71
N GLN A 30 1.15 -10.93 -25.65
CA GLN A 30 1.32 -9.79 -24.76
C GLN A 30 2.78 -9.84 -24.34
N ALA A 31 3.61 -8.95 -24.90
CA ALA A 31 4.93 -8.70 -24.35
C ALA A 31 4.72 -8.49 -22.85
N PRO A 32 5.48 -9.16 -21.97
CA PRO A 32 5.34 -8.92 -20.53
C PRO A 32 5.49 -7.42 -20.31
N THR A 33 4.40 -6.77 -19.93
CA THR A 33 4.40 -5.33 -19.65
C THR A 33 5.36 -5.16 -18.49
N MET A 34 6.56 -4.64 -18.76
CA MET A 34 7.56 -4.45 -17.74
C MET A 34 6.99 -3.49 -16.70
N ARG A 35 6.63 -4.05 -15.54
CA ARG A 35 6.00 -3.32 -14.45
C ARG A 35 7.04 -2.47 -13.76
N SER A 36 6.64 -1.29 -13.31
CA SER A 36 7.56 -0.32 -12.70
C SER A 36 6.86 0.60 -11.72
N VAL A 37 7.64 1.08 -10.75
CA VAL A 37 7.26 2.24 -9.94
C VAL A 37 8.08 3.42 -10.40
N THR A 38 7.43 4.44 -10.95
CA THR A 38 8.11 5.63 -11.51
C THR A 38 8.04 6.80 -10.54
N ILE A 39 9.16 7.51 -10.35
CA ILE A 39 9.17 8.78 -9.60
C ILE A 39 8.52 9.88 -10.45
N GLU A 40 7.44 10.47 -9.98
CA GLU A 40 6.73 11.56 -10.68
C GLU A 40 7.04 12.94 -10.09
N GLU A 41 7.31 13.02 -8.79
CA GLU A 41 7.59 14.28 -8.11
C GLU A 41 8.65 14.08 -7.03
N ILE A 42 9.54 15.06 -6.91
CA ILE A 42 10.54 15.14 -5.84
C ILE A 42 10.50 16.55 -5.24
N LYS A 43 10.47 16.61 -3.91
CA LYS A 43 10.74 17.83 -3.15
C LYS A 43 11.87 17.57 -2.17
N GLY A 44 12.87 18.45 -2.13
CA GLY A 44 14.03 18.31 -1.26
C GLY A 44 15.02 17.24 -1.74
N THR A 45 15.68 16.56 -0.80
CA THR A 45 16.71 15.55 -1.07
C THR A 45 16.11 14.14 -1.00
N VAL A 46 16.10 13.45 -2.13
CA VAL A 46 15.64 12.07 -2.26
C VAL A 46 16.75 11.26 -2.93
N TRP A 47 17.00 10.07 -2.41
CA TRP A 47 17.97 9.12 -2.97
C TRP A 47 17.22 7.95 -3.59
N PHE A 48 17.70 7.53 -4.75
CA PHE A 48 17.32 6.30 -5.41
C PHE A 48 18.55 5.40 -5.41
N ASN A 49 18.46 4.31 -4.65
CA ASN A 49 19.61 3.48 -4.27
C ASN A 49 20.71 4.40 -3.70
N ASP A 50 21.94 4.31 -4.22
CA ASP A 50 23.09 5.09 -3.74
C ASP A 50 23.30 6.45 -4.44
N ARG A 51 22.33 6.91 -5.25
CA ARG A 51 22.44 8.17 -5.99
C ARG A 51 21.28 9.13 -5.71
N PRO A 52 21.46 10.44 -5.94
CA PRO A 52 20.33 11.35 -5.97
C PRO A 52 19.27 10.89 -6.99
N ALA A 53 18.02 10.85 -6.54
CA ALA A 53 16.87 10.49 -7.36
C ALA A 53 16.53 11.60 -8.37
N ARG A 54 15.93 11.21 -9.49
CA ARG A 54 15.43 12.10 -10.55
C ARG A 54 14.00 11.73 -10.90
N ILE A 55 13.22 12.74 -11.30
CA ILE A 55 11.89 12.49 -11.88
C ILE A 55 12.07 11.62 -13.14
N GLY A 56 11.25 10.58 -13.25
CA GLY A 56 11.33 9.57 -14.31
C GLY A 56 12.20 8.36 -13.96
N ASP A 57 12.94 8.37 -12.84
CA ASP A 57 13.59 7.14 -12.36
C ASP A 57 12.54 6.04 -12.11
N GLN A 58 12.89 4.80 -12.43
CA GLN A 58 12.02 3.64 -12.32
C GLN A 58 12.62 2.61 -11.36
N LEU A 59 11.84 2.20 -10.37
CA LEU A 59 12.11 1.02 -9.57
C LEU A 59 11.50 -0.17 -10.32
N LEU A 60 12.34 -1.17 -10.59
CA LEU A 60 12.05 -2.31 -11.45
C LEU A 60 12.25 -3.64 -10.73
N THR A 61 13.15 -3.67 -9.74
CA THR A 61 13.59 -4.88 -9.06
C THR A 61 13.38 -4.80 -7.56
N SER A 62 13.47 -5.93 -6.86
CA SER A 62 13.38 -6.00 -5.40
C SER A 62 14.51 -5.27 -4.67
N GLU A 63 15.60 -4.95 -5.37
CA GLU A 63 16.75 -4.24 -4.81
C GLU A 63 16.58 -2.72 -4.86
N ASP A 64 15.58 -2.23 -5.61
CA ASP A 64 15.37 -0.81 -5.82
C ASP A 64 14.71 -0.14 -4.59
N GLN A 65 15.35 0.93 -4.13
CA GLN A 65 15.01 1.64 -2.91
C GLN A 65 14.92 3.15 -3.15
N ILE A 66 13.93 3.79 -2.51
CA ILE A 66 13.85 5.24 -2.35
C ILE A 66 14.02 5.61 -0.88
N VAL A 67 14.85 6.63 -0.63
CA VAL A 67 15.02 7.22 0.70
C VAL A 67 14.76 8.71 0.64
N THR A 68 13.88 9.24 1.51
CA THR A 68 13.59 10.68 1.61
C THR A 68 14.31 11.31 2.81
N GLY A 69 14.88 12.51 2.62
CA GLY A 69 15.50 13.30 3.69
C GLY A 69 14.51 13.97 4.67
N LYS A 70 15.04 14.75 5.63
CA LYS A 70 14.29 15.39 6.74
C LYS A 70 13.18 16.36 6.32
N ASN A 71 13.31 17.00 5.17
CA ASN A 71 12.33 17.95 4.61
C ASN A 71 11.98 17.57 3.18
N SER A 72 12.00 16.28 2.88
CA SER A 72 11.87 15.77 1.52
C SER A 72 10.61 14.95 1.36
N THR A 73 10.03 14.96 0.18
CA THR A 73 8.90 14.10 -0.20
C THR A 73 9.12 13.56 -1.61
N ALA A 74 8.51 12.42 -1.90
CA ALA A 74 8.47 11.87 -3.25
C ALA A 74 7.06 11.37 -3.55
N ARG A 75 6.61 11.56 -4.79
CA ARG A 75 5.38 10.95 -5.31
C ARG A 75 5.76 9.95 -6.37
N LEU A 76 5.33 8.70 -6.18
CA LEU A 76 5.63 7.56 -7.02
C LEU A 76 4.34 7.05 -7.67
N ARG A 77 4.38 6.72 -8.95
CA ARG A 77 3.28 6.05 -9.64
C ARG A 77 3.60 4.57 -9.82
N ILE A 78 2.68 3.71 -9.39
CA ILE A 78 2.72 2.25 -9.53
C ILE A 78 2.04 1.88 -10.84
N ASP A 79 2.82 1.55 -11.86
CA ASP A 79 2.34 1.33 -13.22
C ASP A 79 1.44 2.47 -13.74
N SER A 80 0.97 2.45 -14.98
CA SER A 80 0.03 3.49 -15.45
C SER A 80 -1.38 3.35 -14.86
N GLN A 81 -1.68 2.22 -14.19
CA GLN A 81 -3.05 1.88 -13.81
C GLN A 81 -3.22 1.47 -12.34
N VAL A 82 -2.19 1.03 -11.61
CA VAL A 82 -2.39 0.42 -10.28
C VAL A 82 -2.62 1.46 -9.19
N GLY A 83 -1.79 2.51 -9.12
CA GLY A 83 -1.98 3.51 -8.08
C GLY A 83 -0.80 4.46 -7.88
N VAL A 84 -0.82 5.14 -6.75
CA VAL A 84 0.16 6.15 -6.36
C VAL A 84 0.62 5.89 -4.93
N VAL A 85 1.91 6.14 -4.67
CA VAL A 85 2.51 6.17 -3.34
C VAL A 85 3.10 7.55 -3.09
N GLU A 86 2.75 8.16 -1.96
CA GLU A 86 3.34 9.42 -1.50
C GLU A 86 4.23 9.13 -0.29
N LEU A 87 5.52 9.43 -0.41
CA LEU A 87 6.50 9.25 0.64
C LEU A 87 6.70 10.55 1.42
N ALA A 88 6.54 10.46 2.74
CA ALA A 88 6.81 11.55 3.67
C ALA A 88 8.31 11.74 3.90
N PRO A 89 8.74 12.75 4.70
CA PRO A 89 10.14 12.90 5.09
C PRO A 89 10.63 11.77 5.98
N GLN A 90 11.91 11.39 5.82
CA GLN A 90 12.57 10.32 6.58
C GLN A 90 11.88 8.96 6.39
N THR A 91 11.55 8.65 5.14
CA THR A 91 10.91 7.41 4.72
C THR A 91 11.87 6.62 3.85
N THR A 92 11.93 5.32 4.11
CA THR A 92 12.56 4.34 3.23
C THR A 92 11.47 3.48 2.62
N PHE A 93 11.54 3.28 1.31
CA PHE A 93 10.58 2.51 0.53
C PHE A 93 11.33 1.59 -0.42
N GLN A 94 10.94 0.33 -0.50
CA GLN A 94 11.52 -0.66 -1.38
C GLN A 94 10.43 -1.38 -2.16
N VAL A 95 10.74 -1.74 -3.41
CA VAL A 95 9.96 -2.73 -4.15
C VAL A 95 10.34 -4.11 -3.63
N GLU A 96 9.37 -5.01 -3.49
CA GLU A 96 9.64 -6.43 -3.21
C GLU A 96 9.27 -7.33 -4.38
N THR A 97 8.09 -7.10 -4.96
CA THR A 97 7.66 -7.84 -6.15
C THR A 97 6.84 -6.94 -7.07
N LEU A 98 7.05 -7.13 -8.37
CA LEU A 98 6.32 -6.50 -9.47
C LEU A 98 6.00 -7.59 -10.50
N GLU A 99 5.14 -8.53 -10.11
CA GLU A 99 4.76 -9.65 -10.96
C GLU A 99 3.60 -9.27 -11.88
N GLY A 100 3.72 -9.60 -13.16
CA GLY A 100 2.62 -9.53 -14.10
C GLY A 100 1.50 -10.51 -13.74
N GLY A 101 0.33 -10.36 -14.34
CA GLY A 101 -0.81 -11.25 -14.11
C GLY A 101 -2.14 -10.52 -14.11
N ASN A 102 -3.19 -11.26 -13.79
CA ASN A 102 -4.55 -10.74 -13.72
C ASN A 102 -5.30 -11.27 -12.46
N PRO A 103 -5.34 -10.53 -11.34
CA PRO A 103 -4.77 -9.19 -11.14
C PRO A 103 -3.23 -9.23 -10.97
N PRO A 104 -2.54 -8.10 -11.23
CA PRO A 104 -1.10 -7.99 -10.98
C PRO A 104 -0.77 -8.10 -9.48
N ILE A 105 0.39 -8.71 -9.14
CA ILE A 105 0.87 -8.81 -7.76
C ILE A 105 1.97 -7.77 -7.52
N THR A 106 1.76 -6.91 -6.53
CA THR A 106 2.63 -5.78 -6.20
C THR A 106 2.98 -5.86 -4.71
N GLY A 107 4.26 -5.95 -4.40
CA GLY A 107 4.75 -5.97 -3.02
C GLY A 107 5.70 -4.81 -2.78
N PHE A 108 5.53 -4.15 -1.64
CA PHE A 108 6.40 -3.09 -1.16
C PHE A 108 6.87 -3.38 0.25
N TYR A 109 8.06 -2.92 0.58
CA TYR A 109 8.58 -2.94 1.94
C TYR A 109 8.87 -1.51 2.43
N ILE A 110 8.34 -1.19 3.62
CA ILE A 110 8.60 0.06 4.32
C ILE A 110 9.27 -0.29 5.66
N PRO A 111 10.60 -0.18 5.76
CA PRO A 111 11.29 -0.42 7.03
C PRO A 111 11.15 0.73 8.02
N LEU A 112 10.93 1.96 7.53
CA LEU A 112 10.91 3.17 8.37
C LEU A 112 10.16 4.31 7.67
N GLY A 113 9.45 5.12 8.46
CA GLY A 113 8.88 6.39 8.05
C GLY A 113 7.41 6.29 7.72
N ARG A 114 6.94 7.11 6.77
CA ARG A 114 5.52 7.20 6.42
C ARG A 114 5.29 7.21 4.92
N ALA A 115 4.30 6.44 4.48
CA ALA A 115 3.81 6.43 3.12
C ALA A 115 2.27 6.47 3.08
N ARG A 116 1.72 7.12 2.06
CA ARG A 116 0.29 7.06 1.72
C ARG A 116 0.13 6.34 0.40
N PHE A 117 -0.84 5.44 0.34
CA PHE A 117 -1.17 4.67 -0.85
C PHE A 117 -2.58 5.04 -1.32
N SER A 118 -2.74 5.15 -2.63
CA SER A 118 -4.03 5.22 -3.29
C SER A 118 -4.03 4.22 -4.44
N ILE A 119 -4.69 3.09 -4.21
CA ILE A 119 -4.75 1.95 -5.14
C ILE A 119 -6.09 1.99 -5.88
N ALA A 120 -6.04 1.84 -7.20
CA ALA A 120 -7.20 1.93 -8.06
C ALA A 120 -8.17 0.76 -7.83
N ALA A 121 -9.48 1.06 -7.86
CA ALA A 121 -10.54 0.09 -7.59
C ALA A 121 -10.61 -1.09 -8.57
N TRP A 122 -10.17 -0.91 -9.82
CA TRP A 122 -10.18 -1.99 -10.83
C TRP A 122 -9.20 -3.12 -10.49
N VAL A 123 -8.17 -2.85 -9.67
CA VAL A 123 -7.24 -3.88 -9.17
C VAL A 123 -8.00 -4.94 -8.35
N SER A 124 -9.19 -4.60 -7.84
CA SER A 124 -10.11 -5.51 -7.15
C SER A 124 -10.97 -6.36 -8.10
N ASN A 125 -11.10 -5.99 -9.38
CA ASN A 125 -12.00 -6.62 -10.36
C ASN A 125 -11.49 -6.37 -11.80
N PRO A 126 -10.46 -7.10 -12.25
CA PRO A 126 -9.89 -6.87 -13.58
C PRO A 126 -10.87 -7.13 -14.73
N ASP A 127 -11.87 -7.99 -14.52
CA ASP A 127 -12.87 -8.35 -15.53
C ASP A 127 -13.81 -7.19 -15.91
N ARG A 128 -13.90 -6.12 -15.11
CA ARG A 128 -14.80 -4.99 -15.41
C ARG A 128 -14.27 -4.04 -16.49
N LEU A 129 -13.00 -4.13 -16.88
CA LEU A 129 -12.40 -3.26 -17.90
C LEU A 129 -12.51 -3.82 -19.32
N LEU A 130 -12.94 -5.08 -19.47
CA LEU A 130 -13.29 -5.70 -20.75
C LEU A 130 -14.81 -5.82 -20.79
N GLY A 131 -15.50 -4.75 -21.20
CA GLY A 131 -16.96 -4.77 -21.22
C GLY A 131 -17.50 -5.88 -22.12
N GLN A 132 -18.11 -6.92 -21.55
CA GLN A 132 -19.25 -7.68 -22.07
C GLN A 132 -20.03 -8.39 -20.95
N ASN A 133 -21.34 -8.53 -21.18
CA ASN A 133 -22.42 -9.05 -20.35
C ASN A 133 -22.11 -10.30 -19.49
N LEU A 134 -22.53 -10.25 -18.22
CA LEU A 134 -22.74 -11.43 -17.36
C LEU A 134 -24.15 -11.40 -16.73
N GLU A 135 -25.18 -11.15 -17.54
CA GLU A 135 -26.57 -11.49 -17.19
C GLU A 135 -26.84 -13.02 -17.21
N GLN A 136 -25.84 -13.88 -16.98
CA GLN A 136 -26.01 -15.35 -17.04
C GLN A 136 -25.25 -16.13 -15.96
N ILE A 137 -25.45 -15.79 -14.68
CA ILE A 137 -25.21 -16.77 -13.60
C ILE A 137 -26.43 -16.87 -12.69
N THR A 138 -27.62 -16.95 -13.29
CA THR A 138 -28.78 -17.60 -12.68
C THR A 138 -28.56 -19.11 -12.72
N GLY A 139 -27.82 -19.66 -11.75
CA GLY A 139 -27.64 -21.12 -11.71
C GLY A 139 -26.53 -21.72 -10.86
N LEU A 140 -26.27 -21.22 -9.64
CA LEU A 140 -25.45 -21.96 -8.67
C LEU A 140 -26.07 -21.89 -7.27
N LYS A 141 -27.32 -22.37 -7.16
CA LYS A 141 -27.78 -23.01 -5.92
C LYS A 141 -27.46 -24.49 -6.08
N SER A 142 -26.85 -25.10 -5.06
CA SER A 142 -26.31 -26.46 -5.01
C SER A 142 -24.93 -26.62 -5.65
N LEU A 143 -23.92 -26.66 -4.79
CA LEU A 143 -22.76 -27.54 -4.88
C LEU A 143 -22.09 -27.47 -3.50
N ASP A 144 -22.38 -28.48 -2.66
CA ASP A 144 -21.62 -28.78 -1.45
C ASP A 144 -20.20 -29.19 -1.88
N ILE A 145 -19.30 -28.21 -1.96
CA ILE A 145 -17.87 -28.46 -2.13
C ILE A 145 -17.23 -28.33 -0.75
N PRO A 146 -16.68 -29.41 -0.17
CA PRO A 146 -15.89 -29.28 1.05
C PRO A 146 -14.62 -28.50 0.73
N LEU A 147 -14.62 -27.23 1.13
CA LEU A 147 -13.54 -26.27 0.94
C LEU A 147 -12.40 -26.59 1.91
N ASN A 148 -11.57 -27.59 1.57
CA ASN A 148 -10.29 -27.77 2.25
C ASN A 148 -9.23 -26.90 1.54
N ILE A 149 -9.36 -25.58 1.67
CA ILE A 149 -8.32 -24.61 1.33
C ILE A 149 -7.52 -24.39 2.62
N ALA A 150 -6.29 -24.90 2.66
CA ALA A 150 -5.31 -24.50 3.67
C ALA A 150 -5.27 -22.96 3.71
N GLN A 151 -5.53 -22.40 4.89
CA GLN A 151 -5.84 -21.00 5.17
C GLN A 151 -4.95 -20.00 4.43
N SER A 152 -5.38 -19.55 3.25
CA SER A 152 -4.79 -18.38 2.61
C SER A 152 -5.56 -17.15 3.02
N THR A 153 -4.87 -16.20 3.66
CA THR A 153 -5.48 -14.98 4.23
C THR A 153 -5.89 -14.01 3.13
N ALA A 154 -6.81 -13.07 3.42
CA ALA A 154 -7.19 -12.04 2.45
C ALA A 154 -5.98 -11.16 2.07
N THR A 155 -5.05 -11.01 3.00
CA THR A 155 -3.76 -10.33 2.84
C THR A 155 -2.80 -11.09 1.91
N GLU A 156 -2.68 -12.41 2.07
CA GLU A 156 -1.80 -13.25 1.23
C GLU A 156 -2.29 -13.34 -0.21
N ASN A 157 -3.58 -13.15 -0.48
CA ASN A 157 -4.13 -13.09 -1.84
C ASN A 157 -4.36 -11.66 -2.33
N ALA A 158 -3.81 -10.65 -1.65
CA ALA A 158 -3.97 -9.27 -2.07
C ALA A 158 -3.08 -8.95 -3.28
N PRO A 159 -3.62 -8.24 -4.29
CA PRO A 159 -2.86 -7.78 -5.46
C PRO A 159 -1.87 -6.67 -5.12
N VAL A 160 -2.10 -5.92 -4.03
CA VAL A 160 -1.12 -4.98 -3.48
C VAL A 160 -0.88 -5.31 -2.02
N ARG A 161 0.40 -5.44 -1.65
CA ARG A 161 0.87 -5.75 -0.31
C ARG A 161 1.92 -4.75 0.13
N VAL A 162 1.82 -4.31 1.38
CA VAL A 162 2.82 -3.47 2.03
C VAL A 162 3.32 -4.20 3.25
N ARG A 163 4.55 -4.72 3.18
CA ARG A 163 5.26 -5.30 4.29
C ARG A 163 5.93 -4.21 5.12
N THR A 164 5.92 -4.41 6.41
CA THR A 164 6.65 -3.64 7.42
C THR A 164 7.40 -4.62 8.33
N PRO A 165 8.33 -4.18 9.18
CA PRO A 165 8.99 -5.06 10.15
C PRO A 165 8.00 -5.79 11.07
N ALA A 166 6.87 -5.16 11.42
CA ALA A 166 5.89 -5.73 12.34
C ALA A 166 4.78 -6.54 11.67
N GLY A 167 4.57 -6.46 10.34
CA GLY A 167 3.47 -7.18 9.68
C GLY A 167 3.22 -6.77 8.23
N VAL A 168 2.14 -7.26 7.65
CA VAL A 168 1.76 -7.03 6.25
C VAL A 168 0.36 -6.41 6.16
N ALA A 169 0.22 -5.40 5.32
CA ALA A 169 -1.08 -4.85 4.91
C ALA A 169 -1.40 -5.29 3.48
N GLY A 170 -2.52 -5.96 3.27
CA GLY A 170 -3.03 -6.36 1.97
C GLY A 170 -4.26 -5.56 1.58
N VAL A 171 -4.31 -5.08 0.34
CA VAL A 171 -5.40 -4.21 -0.13
C VAL A 171 -5.92 -4.56 -1.52
N ARG A 172 -7.16 -4.17 -1.76
CA ARG A 172 -7.86 -4.26 -3.04
C ARG A 172 -8.62 -2.95 -3.25
N GLY A 173 -8.07 -2.03 -4.05
CA GLY A 173 -8.76 -0.79 -4.38
C GLY A 173 -9.01 0.10 -3.16
N THR A 174 -7.94 0.52 -2.49
CA THR A 174 -7.99 1.15 -1.16
C THR A 174 -7.11 2.40 -1.14
N SER A 175 -7.53 3.43 -0.41
CA SER A 175 -6.67 4.54 0.02
C SER A 175 -6.38 4.42 1.50
N PHE A 176 -5.09 4.39 1.88
CA PHE A 176 -4.66 4.16 3.24
C PHE A 176 -3.28 4.77 3.52
N GLY A 177 -2.97 4.98 4.78
CA GLY A 177 -1.66 5.41 5.24
C GLY A 177 -0.96 4.33 6.05
N VAL A 178 0.38 4.31 5.97
CA VAL A 178 1.26 3.44 6.76
C VAL A 178 2.35 4.28 7.41
N ASN A 179 2.54 4.07 8.71
CA ASN A 179 3.63 4.59 9.52
C ASN A 179 4.46 3.43 10.07
N VAL A 180 5.78 3.57 10.09
CA VAL A 180 6.70 2.61 10.68
C VAL A 180 7.72 3.35 11.56
N GLY A 181 7.71 3.03 12.85
CA GLY A 181 8.58 3.60 13.86
C GLY A 181 10.01 3.06 13.81
N PRO A 182 10.94 3.67 14.57
CA PRO A 182 12.35 3.24 14.61
C PRO A 182 12.55 1.85 15.22
N ASP A 183 11.55 1.34 15.95
CA ASP A 183 11.45 0.00 16.52
C ASP A 183 10.67 -0.97 15.64
N GLY A 184 10.20 -0.52 14.47
CA GLY A 184 9.34 -1.30 13.58
C GLY A 184 7.86 -1.29 13.94
N LYS A 185 7.43 -0.55 14.99
CA LYS A 185 6.02 -0.38 15.31
C LYS A 185 5.27 0.18 14.11
N THR A 186 4.21 -0.48 13.70
CA THR A 186 3.46 -0.13 12.49
C THR A 186 2.09 0.45 12.84
N GLY A 187 1.74 1.59 12.25
CA GLY A 187 0.40 2.18 12.31
C GLY A 187 -0.21 2.23 10.91
N ILE A 188 -1.44 1.75 10.75
CA ILE A 188 -2.16 1.71 9.48
C ILE A 188 -3.50 2.41 9.67
N SER A 189 -3.88 3.34 8.79
CA SER A 189 -5.19 3.97 8.83
C SER A 189 -5.84 3.93 7.45
N THR A 190 -7.09 3.50 7.41
CA THR A 190 -7.85 3.35 6.17
C THR A 190 -8.70 4.59 5.94
N ILE A 191 -8.60 5.16 4.74
CA ILE A 191 -9.36 6.34 4.33
C ILE A 191 -10.56 5.94 3.49
N ASP A 192 -10.34 5.02 2.54
CA ASP A 192 -11.36 4.48 1.65
C ASP A 192 -11.01 3.03 1.29
N GLY A 193 -12.01 2.19 1.06
CA GLY A 193 -11.86 0.74 0.89
C GLY A 193 -11.61 -0.01 2.20
N ILE A 194 -11.07 -1.23 2.13
CA ILE A 194 -10.75 -2.06 3.31
C ILE A 194 -9.28 -2.48 3.23
N VAL A 195 -8.60 -2.49 4.37
CA VAL A 195 -7.24 -3.02 4.51
C VAL A 195 -7.28 -4.28 5.35
N GLY A 196 -6.79 -5.40 4.82
CA GLY A 196 -6.44 -6.57 5.62
C GLY A 196 -5.07 -6.36 6.26
N VAL A 197 -4.95 -6.56 7.56
CA VAL A 197 -3.69 -6.40 8.29
C VAL A 197 -3.37 -7.71 8.98
N PHE A 198 -2.22 -8.29 8.65
CA PHE A 198 -1.80 -9.58 9.15
C PHE A 198 -0.47 -9.49 9.91
N SER A 199 -0.45 -10.05 11.12
CA SER A 199 0.78 -10.34 11.86
C SER A 199 0.55 -11.41 12.92
N GLN A 200 1.61 -12.11 13.32
CA GLN A 200 1.58 -13.15 14.36
C GLN A 200 0.45 -14.19 14.16
N GLY A 201 0.15 -14.57 12.91
CA GLY A 201 -0.90 -15.53 12.59
C GLY A 201 -2.34 -14.99 12.67
N GLN A 202 -2.52 -13.71 12.97
CA GLN A 202 -3.83 -13.07 13.08
C GLN A 202 -4.02 -12.02 11.98
N GLU A 203 -5.17 -12.10 11.31
CA GLU A 203 -5.64 -11.08 10.37
C GLU A 203 -6.76 -10.27 11.00
N VAL A 204 -6.73 -8.95 10.78
CA VAL A 204 -7.80 -8.03 11.13
C VAL A 204 -8.17 -7.16 9.93
N LEU A 205 -9.43 -6.77 9.82
CA LEU A 205 -9.90 -5.86 8.78
C LEU A 205 -10.00 -4.44 9.34
N VAL A 206 -9.42 -3.48 8.62
CA VAL A 206 -9.44 -2.05 8.98
C VAL A 206 -10.34 -1.32 7.98
N ASN A 207 -11.56 -1.01 8.42
CA ASN A 207 -12.57 -0.30 7.65
C ASN A 207 -12.23 1.19 7.49
N PRO A 208 -12.89 1.91 6.55
CA PRO A 208 -12.72 3.36 6.42
C PRO A 208 -12.93 4.10 7.73
N GLY A 209 -12.02 5.01 8.06
CA GLY A 209 -12.04 5.77 9.31
C GLY A 209 -11.43 5.03 10.50
N PHE A 210 -11.10 3.74 10.39
CA PHE A 210 -10.48 2.95 11.46
C PHE A 210 -8.96 2.99 11.31
N TYR A 211 -8.26 2.60 12.38
CA TYR A 211 -6.83 2.37 12.32
C TYR A 211 -6.45 1.07 13.02
N ALA A 212 -5.30 0.53 12.65
CA ALA A 212 -4.67 -0.59 13.32
C ALA A 212 -3.24 -0.23 13.75
N VAL A 213 -2.81 -0.86 14.82
CA VAL A 213 -1.43 -0.81 15.31
C VAL A 213 -0.89 -2.23 15.42
N ILE A 214 0.35 -2.41 15.01
CA ILE A 214 1.10 -3.65 15.20
C ILE A 214 2.37 -3.29 15.96
N ASN A 215 2.47 -3.75 17.21
CA ASN A 215 3.73 -3.70 17.93
C ASN A 215 4.63 -4.85 17.46
N PRO A 216 5.96 -4.69 17.45
CA PRO A 216 6.87 -5.74 17.05
C PRO A 216 6.66 -7.03 17.86
N GLY A 217 6.37 -8.13 17.16
CA GLY A 217 6.13 -9.44 17.79
C GLY A 217 4.71 -9.65 18.34
N GLU A 218 3.80 -8.71 18.16
CA GLU A 218 2.40 -8.79 18.62
C GLU A 218 1.42 -8.86 17.45
N PRO A 219 0.23 -9.46 17.62
CA PRO A 219 -0.82 -9.41 16.60
C PRO A 219 -1.37 -7.98 16.42
N PRO A 220 -2.01 -7.69 15.29
CA PRO A 220 -2.61 -6.37 15.05
C PRO A 220 -3.76 -6.08 16.01
N THR A 221 -3.83 -4.84 16.50
CA THR A 221 -4.97 -4.32 17.28
C THR A 221 -5.68 -3.25 16.45
N VAL A 222 -7.01 -3.31 16.36
CA VAL A 222 -7.84 -2.35 15.60
C VAL A 222 -8.61 -1.44 16.54
N GLU A 223 -8.72 -0.19 16.14
CA GLU A 223 -9.48 0.86 16.82
C GLU A 223 -10.47 1.49 15.83
N GLU A 224 -11.71 1.66 16.26
CA GLU A 224 -12.84 2.03 15.38
C GLU A 224 -12.86 3.51 14.97
N ILE A 225 -12.02 4.34 15.59
CA ILE A 225 -12.01 5.79 15.31
C ILE A 225 -10.58 6.28 15.19
N THR A 226 -10.20 6.68 13.98
CA THR A 226 -8.99 7.47 13.74
C THR A 226 -9.23 8.89 14.26
N PRO A 227 -8.47 9.40 15.25
CA PRO A 227 -8.62 10.77 15.70
C PRO A 227 -8.41 11.76 14.55
N ALA A 228 -9.10 12.90 14.56
CA ALA A 228 -8.94 13.91 13.52
C ALA A 228 -7.57 14.60 13.55
N LEU A 229 -6.96 14.71 14.74
CA LEU A 229 -5.69 15.38 14.97
C LEU A 229 -4.79 14.49 15.81
N SER A 230 -3.48 14.52 15.51
CA SER A 230 -2.46 14.00 16.41
C SER A 230 -2.46 14.78 17.73
N THR A 231 -2.40 14.09 18.86
CA THR A 231 -2.42 14.73 20.20
C THR A 231 -1.21 14.35 21.04
N LEU A 232 -0.57 15.36 21.65
CA LEU A 232 0.47 15.19 22.67
C LEU A 232 -0.14 15.42 24.05
N ARG A 233 0.05 14.45 24.95
CA ARG A 233 -0.36 14.54 26.36
C ARG A 233 0.88 14.42 27.23
N ILE A 234 1.20 15.47 27.99
CA ILE A 234 2.25 15.39 29.01
C ILE A 234 1.68 14.65 30.21
N ARG A 235 2.35 13.57 30.63
CA ARG A 235 1.91 12.70 31.74
C ARG A 235 2.62 13.06 33.04
N SER A 236 3.93 13.29 32.98
CA SER A 236 4.69 13.80 34.11
C SER A 236 5.93 14.55 33.65
N ILE A 237 6.37 15.45 34.51
CA ILE A 237 7.65 16.13 34.41
C ILE A 237 8.31 15.96 35.77
N SER A 238 9.54 15.46 35.79
CA SER A 238 10.29 15.24 37.02
C SER A 238 11.68 15.85 36.89
N PRO A 239 12.15 16.64 37.88
CA PRO A 239 13.52 17.14 37.89
C PRO A 239 14.54 16.00 37.81
N ALA A 240 15.64 16.22 37.09
CA ALA A 240 16.71 15.26 36.91
C ALA A 240 18.04 15.99 36.66
N GLY A 241 18.77 16.30 37.72
CA GLY A 241 20.02 17.08 37.65
C GLY A 241 19.74 18.51 37.19
N ASN A 242 20.48 18.98 36.18
CA ASN A 242 20.29 20.30 35.54
C ASN A 242 19.16 20.31 34.49
N GLY A 243 18.21 19.39 34.60
CA GLY A 243 17.24 19.08 33.57
C GLY A 243 15.98 18.44 34.11
N ALA A 244 15.12 17.98 33.20
CA ALA A 244 13.91 17.24 33.52
C ALA A 244 13.82 15.97 32.68
N VAL A 245 13.14 14.98 33.25
CA VAL A 245 12.58 13.86 32.50
C VAL A 245 11.12 14.17 32.24
N ILE A 246 10.75 14.21 30.96
CA ILE A 246 9.37 14.37 30.53
C ILE A 246 8.87 13.01 30.07
N VAL A 247 7.76 12.56 30.66
CA VAL A 247 6.97 11.43 30.18
C VAL A 247 5.76 11.99 29.46
N ALA A 248 5.59 11.62 28.21
CA ALA A 248 4.49 12.08 27.37
C ALA A 248 3.86 10.90 26.62
N GLN A 249 2.71 11.14 26.03
CA GLN A 249 1.96 10.15 25.27
C GLN A 249 1.40 10.79 23.99
N ALA A 250 1.60 10.12 22.87
CA ALA A 250 0.98 10.38 21.59
C ALA A 250 -0.19 9.41 21.35
N ASP A 251 -0.92 9.59 20.25
CA ASP A 251 -1.85 8.55 19.81
C ASP A 251 -1.07 7.27 19.44
N PRO A 252 -1.56 6.06 19.71
CA PRO A 252 -0.81 4.80 19.53
C PRO A 252 -0.17 4.60 18.14
N MET A 253 -0.82 5.07 17.07
CA MET A 253 -0.33 4.94 15.67
C MET A 253 0.64 6.06 15.22
N ASP A 254 0.82 7.10 16.04
CA ASP A 254 1.60 8.27 15.64
C ASP A 254 3.10 8.04 15.85
N LEU A 255 3.89 8.45 14.87
CA LEU A 255 5.33 8.57 15.00
C LEU A 255 5.68 9.82 15.81
N VAL A 256 6.61 9.68 16.75
CA VAL A 256 7.11 10.78 17.57
C VAL A 256 8.50 11.19 17.12
N TYR A 257 8.68 12.47 16.85
CA TYR A 257 9.99 13.06 16.57
C TYR A 257 10.30 14.13 17.60
N VAL A 258 11.46 14.05 18.22
CA VAL A 258 11.97 15.04 19.17
C VAL A 258 13.26 15.62 18.61
N ASN A 259 13.28 16.94 18.38
CA ASN A 259 14.39 17.64 17.72
C ASN A 259 14.82 16.95 16.41
N ASN A 260 13.84 16.54 15.60
CA ASN A 260 13.99 15.84 14.31
C ASN A 260 14.61 14.42 14.41
N ARG A 261 14.68 13.83 15.61
CA ARG A 261 15.04 12.42 15.82
C ARG A 261 13.79 11.63 16.17
N ALA A 262 13.56 10.52 15.47
CA ALA A 262 12.48 9.60 15.80
C ALA A 262 12.72 9.00 17.20
N VAL A 263 11.66 8.93 18.00
CA VAL A 263 11.67 8.36 19.36
C VAL A 263 10.69 7.18 19.37
N PRO A 264 11.11 6.00 19.84
CA PRO A 264 10.20 4.86 19.97
C PRO A 264 9.13 5.14 21.03
N THR A 265 7.97 4.53 20.85
CA THR A 265 6.83 4.62 21.76
C THR A 265 6.37 3.21 22.13
N ASP A 266 5.88 3.01 23.34
CA ASP A 266 5.22 1.74 23.69
C ASP A 266 3.86 1.58 22.98
N ALA A 267 3.15 0.48 23.24
CA ALA A 267 1.87 0.15 22.63
C ALA A 267 0.86 1.30 22.73
N GLU A 268 0.80 1.95 23.90
CA GLU A 268 -0.12 3.06 24.19
C GLU A 268 0.37 4.42 23.66
N GLY A 269 1.52 4.48 22.99
CA GLY A 269 2.09 5.71 22.43
C GLY A 269 2.88 6.55 23.43
N LYS A 270 3.23 6.00 24.60
CA LYS A 270 4.01 6.69 25.63
C LYS A 270 5.49 6.66 25.28
N PHE A 271 6.17 7.76 25.61
CA PHE A 271 7.59 7.91 25.42
C PHE A 271 8.20 8.78 26.52
N ARG A 272 9.52 8.67 26.67
CA ARG A 272 10.29 9.42 27.65
C ARG A 272 11.41 10.20 26.98
N ILE A 273 11.55 11.47 27.34
CA ILE A 273 12.69 12.30 26.93
C ILE A 273 13.37 12.92 28.14
N ARG A 274 14.69 13.11 28.04
CA ARG A 274 15.47 13.93 28.95
C ARG A 274 15.78 15.25 28.26
N VAL A 275 15.57 16.33 28.99
CA VAL A 275 15.75 17.71 28.54
C VAL A 275 16.57 18.46 29.58
N HIS A 276 17.34 19.46 29.18
CA HIS A 276 18.11 20.32 30.06
C HIS A 276 17.37 21.65 30.28
N SER A 277 17.68 22.33 31.38
CA SER A 277 17.18 23.70 31.59
C SER A 277 17.68 24.61 30.47
N GLY A 278 16.78 25.43 29.91
CA GLY A 278 17.05 26.27 28.74
C GLY A 278 16.81 25.60 27.39
N ASP A 279 16.52 24.29 27.34
CA ASP A 279 16.24 23.60 26.07
C ASP A 279 14.94 24.13 25.43
N ARG A 280 15.00 24.34 24.11
CA ARG A 280 13.81 24.50 23.25
C ARG A 280 13.57 23.19 22.52
N VAL A 281 12.59 22.44 23.01
CA VAL A 281 12.31 21.09 22.53
C VAL A 281 11.19 21.14 21.50
N ARG A 282 11.49 20.72 20.27
CA ARG A 282 10.49 20.56 19.21
C ARG A 282 10.00 19.11 19.20
N ILE A 283 8.71 18.91 19.41
CA ILE A 283 8.05 17.62 19.27
C ILE A 283 7.16 17.66 18.04
N VAL A 284 7.30 16.68 17.15
CA VAL A 284 6.42 16.52 15.97
C VAL A 284 5.78 15.15 16.04
N LEU A 285 4.45 15.13 16.05
CA LEU A 285 3.64 13.92 15.94
C LEU A 285 3.19 13.75 14.50
N ARG A 286 3.27 12.53 13.97
CA ARG A 286 2.93 12.21 12.59
C ARG A 286 2.08 10.96 12.52
N GLY A 287 0.83 11.08 12.09
CA GLY A 287 -0.07 9.95 11.85
C GLY A 287 -0.01 9.43 10.40
N PRO A 288 -0.52 8.21 10.14
CA PRO A 288 -0.45 7.54 8.84
C PRO A 288 -1.22 8.29 7.74
N SER A 289 -2.37 8.88 8.07
CA SER A 289 -3.25 9.58 7.12
C SER A 289 -2.89 11.06 6.94
N VAL A 290 -1.59 11.39 6.77
CA VAL A 290 -1.08 12.76 6.55
C VAL A 290 -1.32 13.72 7.72
N ARG A 291 -1.60 13.19 8.91
CA ARG A 291 -1.73 14.00 10.12
C ARG A 291 -0.35 14.44 10.59
N GLU A 292 -0.19 15.72 10.91
CA GLU A 292 1.01 16.22 11.58
C GLU A 292 0.63 17.28 12.60
N ARG A 293 1.26 17.23 13.78
CA ARG A 293 1.16 18.30 14.77
C ARG A 293 2.51 18.61 15.39
N ARG A 294 2.80 19.90 15.53
CA ARG A 294 4.07 20.40 16.06
C ARG A 294 3.83 21.07 17.39
N TYR A 295 4.71 20.78 18.33
CA TYR A 295 4.74 21.35 19.67
C TYR A 295 6.12 21.93 19.93
N LEU A 296 6.15 23.08 20.59
CA LEU A 296 7.38 23.70 21.08
C LEU A 296 7.27 23.81 22.59
N LEU A 297 8.16 23.11 23.29
CA LEU A 297 8.28 23.19 24.74
C LEU A 297 9.51 24.02 25.07
N ASN A 298 9.33 25.03 25.91
CA ASN A 298 10.44 25.73 26.54
C ASN A 298 10.58 25.16 27.95
N VAL A 299 11.77 24.69 28.28
CA VAL A 299 12.05 24.05 29.56
C VAL A 299 12.78 25.06 30.45
N ASP A 300 12.05 25.66 31.39
CA ASP A 300 12.61 26.50 32.46
C ASP A 300 12.47 25.73 33.77
N ILE A 301 13.59 25.24 34.30
CA ILE A 301 13.63 24.57 35.60
C ILE A 301 14.30 25.54 36.54
N ARG A 302 13.49 26.09 37.44
CA ARG A 302 13.96 26.91 38.55
C ARG A 302 14.23 25.99 39.73
N ASP A 303 15.38 26.19 40.35
CA ASP A 303 15.78 25.53 41.59
C ASP A 303 14.78 25.82 42.73
#